data_AF-A0A504UJ08-F1
#
_entry.id   AF-A0A504UJ08-F1
#
_cell.length_a   1.000
_cell.length_b   1.000
_cell.length_c   1.000
_cell.angle_alpha   90.00
_cell.angle_beta   90.00
_cell.angle_gamma   90.00
#
_symmetry.space_group_name_H-M   'P 1'
#
loop_
_entity.id
_entity.type
_entity.pdbx_description
1 polymer ?
#
loop_
_entity_poly.entity_id
_entity_poly.type
_entity_poly.pdbx_seq_one_letter_code
_entity_poly.pdbx_strand_id
1 'polypeptide(L)'
;MIYTVECSFADPHSEAEWNAFYSLDKLPALISVSGFHTSQRFKALSGGCPVYLALHSIEGLDILTGEEYRQKGGGNFARWQQHITDWHRNLYEGVERAPAVGETEYLVLSTTGPQPLRELGLKPSAMRAVAMEKFPEHRWLAKAGRDVIGDIGHLPDDVHVYAPMTPQLTNGDDVASASAR
;
A
#
# COMPACT_ATOMS: atom_id res chain seq x y z
N MET A 1 -2.99 -1.04 12.96
CA MET A 1 -1.61 -0.77 12.52
C MET A 1 -1.56 -0.79 11.00
N ILE A 2 -0.59 -0.11 10.37
CA ILE A 2 -0.46 -0.07 8.91
C ILE A 2 0.71 -0.94 8.47
N TYR A 3 0.41 -2.04 7.79
CA TYR A 3 1.39 -2.89 7.14
C TYR A 3 1.56 -2.46 5.67
N THR A 4 2.80 -2.20 5.29
CA THR A 4 3.17 -1.74 3.94
C THR A 4 4.02 -2.78 3.24
N VAL A 5 3.76 -2.95 1.94
CA VAL A 5 4.62 -3.73 1.03
C VAL A 5 4.93 -2.85 -0.17
N GLU A 6 6.19 -2.52 -0.33
CA GLU A 6 6.72 -1.71 -1.43
C GLU A 6 7.60 -2.60 -2.31
N CYS A 7 7.50 -2.46 -3.62
CA CYS A 7 8.38 -3.14 -4.56
C CYS A 7 8.36 -2.50 -5.95
N SER A 8 9.38 -2.83 -6.72
CA SER A 8 9.45 -2.64 -8.17
C SER A 8 9.46 -4.00 -8.87
N PHE A 9 9.18 -4.02 -10.18
CA PHE A 9 9.14 -5.24 -10.99
C PHE A 9 10.08 -5.13 -12.18
N ALA A 10 10.99 -6.09 -12.34
CA ALA A 10 12.10 -6.00 -13.27
C ALA A 10 11.86 -6.62 -14.65
N ASP A 11 10.76 -7.36 -14.86
CA ASP A 11 10.42 -7.94 -16.17
C ASP A 11 9.22 -7.23 -16.82
N PRO A 12 9.45 -6.32 -17.79
CA PRO A 12 8.36 -5.61 -18.46
C PRO A 12 7.38 -6.52 -19.21
N HIS A 13 7.81 -7.69 -19.68
CA HIS A 13 6.96 -8.57 -20.50
C HIS A 13 5.85 -9.24 -19.68
N SER A 14 6.12 -9.49 -18.40
CA SER A 14 5.18 -10.15 -17.50
C SER A 14 4.62 -9.23 -16.41
N GLU A 15 4.99 -7.94 -16.41
CA GLU A 15 4.54 -6.96 -15.41
C GLU A 15 3.01 -6.83 -15.37
N ALA A 16 2.33 -6.85 -16.51
CA ALA A 16 0.87 -6.79 -16.58
C ALA A 16 0.21 -8.02 -15.95
N GLU A 17 0.75 -9.21 -16.21
CA GLU A 17 0.25 -10.47 -15.64
C GLU A 17 0.50 -10.53 -14.13
N TRP A 18 1.68 -10.11 -13.68
CA TRP A 18 1.99 -10.00 -12.26
C TRP A 18 1.05 -9.01 -11.55
N ASN A 19 0.77 -7.87 -12.17
CA ASN A 19 -0.15 -6.88 -11.62
C ASN A 19 -1.58 -7.42 -11.53
N ALA A 20 -2.05 -8.14 -12.55
CA ALA A 20 -3.35 -8.81 -12.52
C ALA A 20 -3.40 -9.85 -11.38
N PHE A 21 -2.41 -10.73 -11.29
CA PHE A 21 -2.30 -11.71 -10.21
C PHE A 21 -2.32 -11.05 -8.82
N TYR A 22 -1.53 -9.99 -8.64
CA TYR A 22 -1.46 -9.36 -7.32
C TYR A 22 -2.79 -8.66 -6.97
N SER A 23 -3.43 -7.97 -7.90
CA SER A 23 -4.72 -7.32 -7.63
C SER A 23 -5.89 -8.30 -7.46
N LEU A 24 -5.94 -9.38 -8.27
CA LEU A 24 -7.11 -10.26 -8.36
C LEU A 24 -7.01 -11.50 -7.47
N ASP A 25 -5.80 -12.00 -7.20
CA ASP A 25 -5.62 -13.24 -6.43
C ASP A 25 -4.99 -12.96 -5.06
N LYS A 26 -3.83 -12.31 -5.05
CA LYS A 26 -3.04 -12.14 -3.83
C LYS A 26 -3.66 -11.12 -2.87
N LEU A 27 -4.15 -9.99 -3.37
CA LEU A 27 -4.77 -8.96 -2.52
C LEU A 27 -6.04 -9.51 -1.81
N PRO A 28 -6.96 -10.22 -2.51
CA PRO A 28 -8.10 -10.90 -1.86
C PRO A 28 -7.68 -12.00 -0.88
N ALA A 29 -6.63 -12.77 -1.19
CA ALA A 29 -6.11 -13.76 -0.26
C ALA A 29 -5.61 -13.13 1.06
N LEU A 30 -4.91 -11.99 1.00
CA LEU A 30 -4.39 -11.28 2.18
C LEU A 30 -5.50 -10.59 2.99
N ILE A 31 -6.34 -9.76 2.33
CA ILE A 31 -7.80 -9.74 2.54
C ILE A 31 -8.38 -10.61 3.65
N SER A 32 -8.47 -11.89 3.31
CA SER A 32 -9.15 -12.94 4.07
C SER A 32 -8.43 -13.41 5.33
N VAL A 33 -7.19 -12.97 5.59
CA VAL A 33 -6.46 -13.34 6.81
C VAL A 33 -7.13 -12.70 8.02
N SER A 34 -7.39 -13.49 9.06
CA SER A 34 -7.92 -12.97 10.33
C SER A 34 -7.02 -11.87 10.88
N GLY A 35 -7.62 -10.74 11.28
CA GLY A 35 -6.91 -9.56 11.74
C GLY A 35 -6.42 -8.62 10.63
N PHE A 36 -6.65 -8.92 9.35
CA PHE A 36 -6.65 -7.90 8.29
C PHE A 36 -8.01 -7.22 8.21
N HIS A 37 -8.02 -5.91 7.96
CA HIS A 37 -9.25 -5.11 7.91
C HIS A 37 -9.42 -4.35 6.61
N THR A 38 -8.34 -3.76 6.08
CA THR A 38 -8.38 -3.11 4.77
C THR A 38 -7.15 -3.45 3.96
N SER A 39 -7.28 -3.48 2.64
CA SER A 39 -6.18 -3.72 1.70
C SER A 39 -6.38 -2.90 0.42
N GLN A 40 -5.37 -2.17 -0.02
CA GLN A 40 -5.40 -1.42 -1.28
C GLN A 40 -4.03 -1.39 -1.95
N ARG A 41 -4.01 -1.47 -3.29
CA ARG A 41 -2.79 -1.36 -4.10
C ARG A 41 -2.71 -0.02 -4.81
N PHE A 42 -1.47 0.41 -5.03
CA PHE A 42 -1.14 1.67 -5.67
C PHE A 42 0.05 1.54 -6.61
N LYS A 43 0.10 2.43 -7.60
CA LYS A 43 1.23 2.62 -8.51
C LYS A 43 1.77 4.04 -8.39
N ALA A 44 3.07 4.19 -8.28
CA ALA A 44 3.75 5.47 -8.23
C ALA A 44 3.53 6.26 -9.53
N LEU A 45 3.29 7.56 -9.38
CA LEU A 45 3.27 8.55 -10.46
C LEU A 45 4.54 9.42 -10.46
N SER A 46 5.24 9.48 -9.32
CA SER A 46 6.54 10.13 -9.14
C SER A 46 7.69 9.13 -9.29
N GLY A 47 8.87 9.60 -9.69
CA GLY A 47 10.11 8.82 -9.65
C GLY A 47 10.73 8.76 -8.25
N GLY A 48 11.83 8.01 -8.12
CA GLY A 48 12.65 7.98 -6.89
C GLY A 48 12.12 7.10 -5.75
N CYS A 49 11.03 6.36 -5.97
CA CYS A 49 10.43 5.44 -5.01
C CYS A 49 10.06 4.09 -5.66
N PRO A 50 9.82 3.03 -4.84
CA PRO A 50 9.30 1.77 -5.37
C PRO A 50 7.99 1.98 -6.15
N VAL A 51 7.92 1.36 -7.34
CA VAL A 51 6.85 1.60 -8.31
C VAL A 51 5.48 1.17 -7.77
N TYR A 52 5.43 0.14 -6.92
CA TYR A 52 4.21 -0.44 -6.41
C TYR A 52 4.19 -0.42 -4.88
N LEU A 53 3.02 -0.09 -4.34
CA LEU A 53 2.75 -0.05 -2.91
C LEU A 53 1.45 -0.79 -2.62
N ALA A 54 1.43 -1.59 -1.55
CA ALA A 54 0.22 -2.09 -0.92
C ALA A 54 0.15 -1.57 0.52
N LEU A 55 -1.02 -1.03 0.89
CA LEU A 55 -1.34 -0.65 2.27
C LEU A 55 -2.39 -1.60 2.84
N HIS A 56 -2.09 -2.15 4.01
CA HIS A 56 -2.98 -3.03 4.75
C HIS A 56 -3.21 -2.48 6.15
N SER A 57 -4.47 -2.43 6.60
CA SER A 57 -4.77 -2.20 8.01
C SER A 57 -4.87 -3.54 8.72
N ILE A 58 -4.01 -3.77 9.71
CA ILE A 58 -3.97 -5.05 10.47
C ILE A 58 -4.04 -4.80 11.98
N GLU A 59 -4.44 -5.82 12.73
CA GLU A 59 -4.52 -5.80 14.20
C GLU A 59 -3.14 -5.65 14.84
N GLY A 60 -2.16 -6.45 14.40
CA GLY A 60 -0.87 -6.55 15.08
C GLY A 60 0.22 -7.27 14.29
N LEU A 61 1.43 -7.23 14.83
CA LEU A 61 2.61 -7.90 14.26
C LEU A 61 2.47 -9.43 14.24
N ASP A 62 1.80 -9.99 15.24
CA ASP A 62 1.55 -11.41 15.42
C ASP A 62 0.86 -12.02 14.19
N ILE A 63 -0.07 -11.28 13.58
CA ILE A 63 -0.74 -11.66 12.33
C ILE A 63 0.28 -11.98 11.21
N LEU A 64 1.33 -11.16 11.07
CA LEU A 64 2.37 -11.33 10.04
C LEU A 64 3.33 -12.50 10.32
N THR A 65 3.30 -13.04 11.54
CA THR A 65 4.05 -14.25 11.93
C THR A 65 3.16 -15.50 12.00
N GLY A 66 1.85 -15.35 11.84
CA GLY A 66 0.86 -16.41 11.91
C GLY A 66 0.93 -17.39 10.74
N GLU A 67 0.38 -18.58 10.94
CA GLU A 67 0.32 -19.62 9.91
C GLU A 67 -0.65 -19.24 8.78
N GLU A 68 -1.81 -18.69 9.11
CA GLU A 68 -2.82 -18.26 8.12
C GLU A 68 -2.22 -17.27 7.11
N TYR A 69 -1.49 -16.25 7.59
CA TYR A 69 -0.80 -15.30 6.73
C TYR A 69 0.17 -15.98 5.76
N ARG A 70 0.98 -16.94 6.23
CA ARG A 70 1.91 -17.70 5.36
C ARG A 70 1.16 -18.54 4.33
N GLN A 71 0.11 -19.25 4.74
CA GLN A 71 -0.70 -20.10 3.86
C GLN A 71 -1.41 -19.28 2.77
N LYS A 72 -1.79 -18.03 3.05
CA LYS A 72 -2.37 -17.09 2.09
C LYS A 72 -1.34 -16.39 1.19
N GLY A 73 -0.09 -16.83 1.20
CA GLY A 73 0.98 -16.26 0.35
C GLY A 73 1.63 -15.00 0.94
N GLY A 74 1.44 -14.76 2.24
CA GLY A 74 2.12 -13.72 2.99
C GLY A 74 3.64 -13.84 2.90
N GLY A 75 4.29 -12.71 2.72
CA GLY A 75 5.75 -12.61 2.73
C GLY A 75 6.50 -13.27 1.56
N ASN A 76 5.83 -13.61 0.47
CA ASN A 76 6.46 -14.05 -0.79
C ASN A 76 5.64 -13.61 -2.00
N PHE A 77 6.20 -13.69 -3.22
CA PHE A 77 5.51 -13.39 -4.48
C PHE A 77 5.32 -14.61 -5.39
N ALA A 78 5.29 -15.83 -4.85
CA ALA A 78 5.23 -17.06 -5.63
C ALA A 78 6.30 -17.09 -6.76
N ARG A 79 5.94 -17.52 -7.97
CA ARG A 79 6.86 -17.57 -9.13
C ARG A 79 7.41 -16.20 -9.55
N TRP A 80 6.77 -15.11 -9.13
CA TRP A 80 7.14 -13.75 -9.48
C TRP A 80 8.31 -13.23 -8.65
N GLN A 81 8.65 -13.89 -7.53
CA GLN A 81 9.66 -13.44 -6.57
C GLN A 81 11.01 -13.09 -7.22
N GLN A 82 11.40 -13.81 -8.27
CA GLN A 82 12.64 -13.59 -9.02
C GLN A 82 12.70 -12.25 -9.78
N HIS A 83 11.54 -11.61 -10.02
CA HIS A 83 11.43 -10.34 -10.73
C HIS A 83 11.16 -9.15 -9.79
N ILE A 84 11.01 -9.41 -8.49
CA ILE A 84 10.74 -8.36 -7.49
C ILE A 84 12.05 -7.68 -7.11
N THR A 85 12.10 -6.36 -7.23
CA THR A 85 13.20 -5.50 -6.79
C THR A 85 12.69 -4.45 -5.81
N ASP A 86 13.58 -3.72 -5.14
CA ASP A 86 13.24 -2.66 -4.16
C ASP A 86 12.20 -3.10 -3.13
N TRP A 87 12.32 -4.35 -2.67
CA TRP A 87 11.30 -4.97 -1.84
C TRP A 87 11.45 -4.56 -0.39
N HIS A 88 10.53 -3.71 0.07
CA HIS A 88 10.49 -3.22 1.44
C HIS A 88 9.18 -3.60 2.13
N ARG A 89 9.30 -4.02 3.39
CA ARG A 89 8.15 -4.33 4.25
C ARG A 89 8.32 -3.68 5.59
N ASN A 90 7.28 -2.94 6.01
CA ASN A 90 7.27 -2.22 7.27
C ASN A 90 5.90 -2.27 7.91
N LEU A 91 5.89 -2.39 9.24
CA LEU A 91 4.70 -2.22 10.06
C LEU A 91 4.80 -0.91 10.83
N TYR A 92 3.76 -0.09 10.71
CA TYR A 92 3.69 1.23 11.34
C TYR A 92 2.54 1.33 12.35
N GLU A 93 2.78 2.10 13.41
CA GLU A 93 1.74 2.64 14.30
C GLU A 93 1.42 4.10 13.95
N GLY A 94 0.51 4.74 14.70
CA GLY A 94 0.12 6.14 14.54
C GLY A 94 -1.15 6.34 13.71
N VAL A 95 -1.50 5.35 12.88
CA VAL A 95 -2.75 5.31 12.12
C VAL A 95 -3.44 3.96 12.34
N GLU A 96 -4.72 4.00 12.70
CA GLU A 96 -5.51 2.79 12.96
C GLU A 96 -5.94 2.09 11.67
N ARG A 97 -6.39 2.89 10.68
CA ARG A 97 -6.90 2.44 9.38
C ARG A 97 -6.27 3.24 8.24
N ALA A 98 -5.77 2.55 7.22
CA ALA A 98 -5.30 3.17 5.99
C ALA A 98 -6.47 3.91 5.31
N PRO A 99 -6.26 5.13 4.79
CA PRO A 99 -7.33 5.86 4.12
C PRO A 99 -7.79 5.10 2.87
N ALA A 100 -9.10 5.05 2.64
CA ALA A 100 -9.64 4.61 1.36
C ALA A 100 -9.41 5.71 0.33
N VAL A 101 -8.60 5.40 -0.69
CA VAL A 101 -8.27 6.32 -1.78
C VAL A 101 -9.12 5.97 -3.00
N GLY A 102 -10.03 6.86 -3.38
CA GLY A 102 -10.90 6.68 -4.53
C GLY A 102 -10.19 6.90 -5.87
N GLU A 103 -10.83 6.50 -6.95
CA GLU A 103 -10.27 6.60 -8.31
C GLU A 103 -9.89 8.03 -8.71
N THR A 104 -10.60 9.03 -8.18
CA THR A 104 -10.35 10.46 -8.41
C THR A 104 -9.44 11.11 -7.37
N GLU A 105 -8.74 10.30 -6.57
CA GLU A 105 -7.86 10.73 -5.50
C GLU A 105 -6.46 10.10 -5.65
N TYR A 106 -5.51 10.67 -4.93
CA TYR A 106 -4.15 10.16 -4.81
C TYR A 106 -3.79 9.93 -3.35
N LEU A 107 -2.92 8.94 -3.14
CA LEU A 107 -2.15 8.80 -1.91
C LEU A 107 -0.86 9.60 -2.06
N VAL A 108 -0.56 10.45 -1.08
CA VAL A 108 0.65 11.27 -1.04
C VAL A 108 1.44 10.91 0.20
N LEU A 109 2.72 10.57 0.02
CA LEU A 109 3.63 10.16 1.09
C LEU A 109 4.82 11.11 1.19
N SER A 110 5.33 11.30 2.40
CA SER A 110 6.67 11.87 2.64
C SER A 110 7.41 11.10 3.74
N THR A 111 8.73 11.10 3.66
CA THR A 111 9.62 10.47 4.64
C THR A 111 10.47 11.49 5.43
N THR A 112 10.46 12.77 5.04
CA THR A 112 11.26 13.82 5.70
C THR A 112 10.47 14.62 6.72
N GLY A 113 9.14 14.61 6.62
CA GLY A 113 8.28 15.30 7.57
C GLY A 113 6.87 15.58 7.04
N PRO A 114 6.01 16.20 7.85
CA PRO A 114 4.68 16.61 7.41
C PRO A 114 4.68 17.88 6.57
N GLN A 115 5.77 18.66 6.58
CA GLN A 115 5.77 20.02 6.01
C GLN A 115 5.53 20.04 4.50
N PRO A 116 6.17 19.20 3.67
CA PRO A 116 5.91 19.20 2.23
C PRO A 116 4.44 18.92 1.89
N LEU A 117 3.80 18.02 2.65
CA LEU A 117 2.38 17.70 2.47
C LEU A 117 1.48 18.87 2.94
N ARG A 118 1.86 19.58 4.01
CA ARG A 118 1.12 20.75 4.50
C ARG A 118 1.21 21.94 3.56
N GLU A 119 2.35 22.13 2.89
CA GLU A 119 2.55 23.17 1.87
C GLU A 119 1.65 22.94 0.65
N LEU A 120 1.33 21.68 0.34
CA LEU A 120 0.30 21.29 -0.63
C LEU A 120 -1.15 21.45 -0.10
N GLY A 121 -1.33 22.00 1.10
CA GLY A 121 -2.64 22.16 1.74
C GLY A 121 -3.22 20.86 2.32
N LEU A 122 -2.44 19.78 2.39
CA LEU A 122 -2.89 18.49 2.89
C LEU A 122 -2.80 18.40 4.42
N LYS A 123 -3.57 17.47 4.99
CA LYS A 123 -3.55 17.15 6.42
C LYS A 123 -2.91 15.77 6.61
N PRO A 124 -1.58 15.68 6.75
CA PRO A 124 -0.89 14.40 6.85
C PRO A 124 -1.09 13.74 8.22
N SER A 125 -1.29 12.43 8.20
CA SER A 125 -1.19 11.56 9.38
C SER A 125 0.23 11.02 9.49
N ALA A 126 0.78 11.05 10.70
CA ALA A 126 2.12 10.54 10.99
C ALA A 126 2.07 9.03 11.28
N MET A 127 3.08 8.32 10.81
CA MET A 127 3.32 6.90 11.05
C MET A 127 4.75 6.69 11.54
N ARG A 128 4.92 5.76 12.48
CA ARG A 128 6.24 5.36 13.01
C ARG A 128 6.42 3.86 12.87
N ALA A 129 7.54 3.44 12.29
CA ALA A 129 7.82 2.03 12.05
C ALA A 129 8.15 1.34 13.38
N VAL A 130 7.52 0.18 13.60
CA VAL A 130 7.66 -0.59 14.85
C VAL A 130 8.20 -1.99 14.63
N ALA A 131 8.11 -2.52 13.41
CA ALA A 131 8.61 -3.85 13.07
C ALA A 131 9.01 -3.97 11.59
N MET A 132 9.63 -5.11 11.26
CA MET A 132 10.22 -5.45 9.96
C MET A 132 11.48 -4.61 9.67
N GLU A 133 11.59 -3.96 8.52
CA GLU A 133 12.83 -3.25 8.14
C GLU A 133 13.05 -1.95 8.92
N LYS A 134 11.97 -1.31 9.37
CA LYS A 134 11.97 0.00 10.04
C LYS A 134 12.63 1.10 9.22
N PHE A 135 12.48 1.02 7.90
CA PHE A 135 13.00 2.00 6.97
C PHE A 135 11.96 2.35 5.91
N PRO A 136 11.53 3.61 5.80
CA PRO A 136 11.87 4.73 6.68
C PRO A 136 11.31 4.55 8.11
N GLU A 137 11.98 5.12 9.12
CA GLU A 137 11.50 5.05 10.52
C GLU A 137 10.21 5.85 10.70
N HIS A 138 10.11 7.01 10.05
CA HIS A 138 8.96 7.89 10.09
C HIS A 138 8.41 8.11 8.68
N ARG A 139 7.08 8.10 8.56
CA ARG A 139 6.39 8.33 7.29
C ARG A 139 5.13 9.16 7.54
N TRP A 140 4.82 10.06 6.63
CA TRP A 140 3.60 10.84 6.64
C TRP A 140 2.77 10.47 5.43
N LEU A 141 1.46 10.34 5.61
CA LEU A 141 0.54 10.02 4.53
C LEU A 141 -0.64 10.99 4.53
N ALA A 142 -1.08 11.36 3.34
CA ALA A 142 -2.31 12.12 3.14
C ALA A 142 -3.04 11.59 1.90
N LYS A 143 -4.34 11.85 1.88
CA LYS A 143 -5.18 11.69 0.69
C LYS A 143 -5.40 13.06 0.06
N ALA A 144 -5.33 13.13 -1.26
CA ALA A 144 -5.52 14.36 -2.02
C ALA A 144 -6.44 14.13 -3.21
N GLY A 145 -7.29 15.11 -3.55
CA GLY A 145 -7.98 15.13 -4.83
C GLY A 145 -6.99 15.35 -5.97
N ARG A 146 -7.29 14.83 -7.16
CA ARG A 146 -6.46 15.05 -8.37
C ARG A 146 -6.31 16.52 -8.75
N ASP A 147 -7.26 17.36 -8.35
CA ASP A 147 -7.26 18.81 -8.55
C ASP A 147 -6.32 19.56 -7.59
N VAL A 148 -6.02 18.97 -6.43
CA VAL A 148 -5.12 19.54 -5.42
C VAL A 148 -3.66 19.29 -5.78
N ILE A 149 -3.37 18.09 -6.30
CA ILE A 149 -2.03 17.73 -6.77
C ILE A 149 -1.91 18.26 -8.20
N GLY A 150 -1.25 19.41 -8.34
CA GLY A 150 -0.97 20.04 -9.64
C GLY A 150 0.02 19.23 -10.48
N ASP A 151 1.16 19.82 -10.83
CA ASP A 151 2.17 19.12 -11.61
C ASP A 151 2.99 18.16 -10.74
N ILE A 152 2.72 16.86 -10.87
CA ILE A 152 3.46 15.79 -10.17
C ILE A 152 4.97 15.86 -10.47
N GLY A 153 5.36 16.33 -11.66
CA GLY A 153 6.76 16.45 -12.06
C GLY A 153 7.56 17.54 -11.33
N HIS A 154 6.88 18.44 -10.61
CA HIS A 154 7.49 19.55 -9.86
C HIS A 154 7.33 19.40 -8.34
N LEU A 155 6.90 18.23 -7.86
CA LEU A 155 6.82 17.98 -6.42
C LEU A 155 8.22 17.85 -5.80
N PRO A 156 8.39 18.18 -4.51
CA PRO A 156 9.65 17.94 -3.81
C PRO A 156 10.09 16.47 -3.92
N ASP A 157 11.39 16.22 -4.00
CA ASP A 157 11.96 14.88 -4.21
C ASP A 157 11.50 13.83 -3.17
N ASP A 158 11.15 14.30 -1.96
CA ASP A 158 10.72 13.44 -0.86
C ASP A 158 9.19 13.25 -0.79
N VAL A 159 8.44 13.86 -1.71
CA VAL A 159 7.00 13.69 -1.86
C VAL A 159 6.72 12.68 -2.97
N HIS A 160 6.12 11.55 -2.59
CA HIS A 160 5.76 10.50 -3.54
C HIS A 160 4.25 10.43 -3.71
N VAL A 161 3.80 10.40 -4.97
CA VAL A 161 2.38 10.35 -5.33
C VAL A 161 2.05 9.00 -5.93
N TYR A 162 0.95 8.42 -5.45
CA TYR A 162 0.51 7.07 -5.78
C TYR A 162 -0.94 7.10 -6.25
N ALA A 163 -1.20 6.53 -7.43
CA ALA A 163 -2.54 6.29 -7.95
C ALA A 163 -3.08 4.94 -7.46
N PRO A 164 -4.35 4.85 -7.02
CA PRO A 164 -4.94 3.57 -6.65
C PRO A 164 -5.08 2.66 -7.88
N MET A 165 -4.69 1.39 -7.72
CA MET A 165 -4.86 0.34 -8.73
C MET A 165 -6.11 -0.50 -8.49
N THR A 166 -6.66 -0.47 -7.27
CA THR A 166 -7.84 -1.19 -6.84
C THR A 166 -8.69 -0.29 -5.95
N PRO A 167 -10.00 -0.54 -5.82
CA PRO A 167 -10.75 -0.10 -4.65
C PRO A 167 -10.07 -0.61 -3.36
N GLN A 168 -10.33 0.05 -2.23
CA GLN A 168 -9.94 -0.50 -0.94
C GLN A 168 -10.86 -1.66 -0.61
N LEU A 169 -10.29 -2.86 -0.47
CA LEU A 169 -11.02 -4.03 0.00
C LEU A 169 -11.19 -3.93 1.52
N THR A 170 -12.35 -4.35 2.03
CA THR A 170 -12.59 -4.49 3.47
C THR A 170 -12.90 -5.94 3.84
N ASN A 171 -12.43 -6.38 5.00
CA ASN A 171 -12.76 -7.71 5.51
C ASN A 171 -14.22 -7.70 5.98
N GLY A 172 -15.14 -8.14 5.12
CA GLY A 172 -16.59 -8.09 5.32
C GLY A 172 -17.42 -8.06 4.04
N ASP A 173 -16.84 -7.68 2.89
CA ASP A 173 -17.57 -7.52 1.63
C ASP A 173 -17.82 -8.83 0.85
N ASP A 174 -17.33 -9.98 1.34
CA ASP A 174 -17.49 -11.30 0.67
C ASP A 174 -18.53 -12.23 1.33
N VAL A 175 -19.34 -11.75 2.28
CA VAL A 175 -20.49 -12.54 2.80
C VAL A 175 -21.81 -12.14 2.12
N ALA A 176 -21.86 -11.02 1.39
CA ALA A 176 -23.13 -10.52 0.82
C ALA A 176 -23.29 -10.68 -0.71
N SER A 177 -22.25 -11.07 -1.47
CA SER A 177 -22.34 -11.18 -2.94
C SER A 177 -22.47 -12.61 -3.49
N ALA A 178 -22.35 -13.64 -2.64
CA ALA A 178 -22.45 -15.06 -3.05
C ALA A 178 -23.86 -15.68 -2.88
N SER A 179 -24.86 -14.91 -2.45
CA SER A 179 -26.28 -15.34 -2.42
C SER A 179 -27.16 -14.44 -3.29
N ALA A 180 -26.76 -14.25 -4.55
CA ALA A 180 -27.67 -13.80 -5.60
C ALA A 180 -27.06 -14.09 -6.99
N ARG A 181 -27.18 -15.32 -7.45
CA ARG A 181 -27.32 -15.70 -8.87
C ARG A 181 -27.69 -17.17 -8.99
#